data_AF-A0A2D9XLA7-F1
#
_entry.id   AF-A0A2D9XLA7-F1
#
_cell.length_a   1.000
_cell.length_b   1.000
_cell.length_c   1.000
_cell.angle_alpha   90.00
_cell.angle_beta   90.00
_cell.angle_gamma   90.00
#
_symmetry.space_group_name_H-M   'P 1'
#
loop_
_entity.id
_entity.type
_entity.pdbx_description
1 polymer ?
#
loop_
_entity_poly.entity_id
_entity_poly.type
_entity_poly.pdbx_seq_one_letter_code
_entity_poly.pdbx_strand_id
1 'polypeptide(L)'
;MIVIDSSISEIKSQFEQLKSLVKNYCMITDFSHSKKRIETWATEILPANFCYIAARPLIKKEIPELVNSNPDMFKGIRYCIMESEKSDKDGIEWFIKFIELLGCKPYFLDIHEHDSYTAGIDILLPIISSTIINSLSKSDSWPEMRKFVTHEFEKQTDLANRDPIDTEINSITSSQPLIHWLDQTIKSLYEIRNSIDQNSDDLLNLLIDAWEVKGKIFAGIDEDIPQHVELPSSSQSIASAMFGAKLASRMTDHGDKNLRKSWEYPR
;
A
#
# COMPACT_ATOMS: atom_id res chain seq x y z
N MET A 1 11.92 9.80 23.91
CA MET A 1 10.98 9.27 22.91
C MET A 1 11.11 7.77 22.89
N ILE A 2 9.99 7.05 22.76
CA ILE A 2 9.92 5.61 22.55
C ILE A 2 9.32 5.36 21.16
N VAL A 3 9.92 4.46 20.38
CA VAL A 3 9.39 4.02 19.09
C VAL A 3 9.08 2.53 19.19
N ILE A 4 7.86 2.13 18.83
CA ILE A 4 7.42 0.74 18.83
C ILE A 4 7.33 0.24 17.39
N ASP A 5 8.09 -0.81 17.08
CA ASP A 5 8.10 -1.48 15.77
C ASP A 5 7.78 -2.98 15.88
N SER A 6 7.09 -3.37 16.96
CA SER A 6 6.62 -4.75 17.13
C SER A 6 5.26 -4.96 16.45
N SER A 7 4.86 -6.23 16.33
CA SER A 7 3.52 -6.62 15.89
C SER A 7 2.43 -5.91 16.71
N ILE A 8 1.31 -5.58 16.06
CA ILE A 8 0.12 -5.00 16.69
C ILE A 8 -0.37 -5.85 17.88
N SER A 9 -0.17 -7.17 17.81
CA SER A 9 -0.51 -8.10 18.91
C SER A 9 0.14 -7.74 20.25
N GLU A 10 1.34 -7.15 20.21
CA GLU A 10 2.17 -6.89 21.38
C GLU A 10 1.99 -5.46 21.91
N ILE A 11 1.64 -4.51 21.04
CA ILE A 11 1.63 -3.06 21.35
C ILE A 11 0.76 -2.77 22.58
N LYS A 12 -0.41 -3.40 22.69
CA LYS A 12 -1.29 -3.21 23.85
C LYS A 12 -0.62 -3.63 25.17
N SER A 13 0.05 -4.78 25.19
CA SER A 13 0.80 -5.25 26.37
C SER A 13 1.98 -4.33 26.69
N GLN A 14 2.67 -3.83 25.66
CA GLN A 14 3.77 -2.90 25.84
C GLN A 14 3.31 -1.57 26.45
N PHE A 15 2.17 -1.03 26.04
CA PHE A 15 1.57 0.15 26.69
C PHE A 15 1.27 -0.11 28.17
N GLU A 16 0.72 -1.29 28.50
CA GLU A 16 0.44 -1.69 29.90
C GLU A 16 1.71 -1.79 30.75
N GLN A 17 2.83 -2.22 30.17
CA GLN A 17 4.11 -2.26 30.86
C GLN A 17 4.69 -0.86 31.02
N LEU A 18 4.72 -0.08 29.93
CA LEU A 18 5.32 1.25 29.86
C LEU A 18 4.67 2.24 30.83
N LYS A 19 3.34 2.18 31.02
CA LYS A 19 2.64 3.08 31.95
C LYS A 19 3.19 3.02 33.38
N SER A 20 3.72 1.86 33.79
CA SER A 20 4.26 1.66 35.13
C SER A 20 5.73 2.10 35.25
N LEU A 21 6.49 1.97 34.17
CA LEU A 21 7.95 2.19 34.12
C LEU A 21 8.31 3.65 33.92
N VAL A 22 7.56 4.38 33.11
CA VAL A 22 7.89 5.75 32.71
C VAL A 22 7.17 6.75 33.61
N LYS A 23 7.95 7.50 34.42
CA LYS A 23 7.42 8.48 35.38
C LYS A 23 7.38 9.92 34.88
N ASN A 24 8.26 10.26 33.94
CA ASN A 24 8.40 11.60 33.39
C ASN A 24 7.65 11.72 32.05
N TYR A 25 7.59 12.93 31.51
CA TYR A 25 7.05 13.16 30.17
C TYR A 25 7.74 12.26 29.13
N CYS A 26 6.96 11.57 28.30
CA CYS A 26 7.47 10.69 27.28
C CYS A 26 6.63 10.74 26.01
N MET A 27 7.26 11.14 24.92
CA MET A 27 6.71 10.94 23.58
C MET A 27 6.82 9.47 23.18
N ILE A 28 5.76 8.93 22.58
CA ILE A 28 5.68 7.56 22.09
C ILE A 28 5.03 7.52 20.71
N THR A 29 5.55 6.70 19.80
CA THR A 29 5.01 6.48 18.45
C THR A 29 5.20 5.02 18.06
N ASP A 30 4.51 4.56 17.02
CA ASP A 30 4.59 3.18 16.53
C ASP A 30 4.57 3.10 15.00
N PHE A 31 5.07 2.01 14.41
CA PHE A 31 5.13 1.84 12.94
C PHE A 31 3.98 0.99 12.35
N SER A 32 3.01 0.57 13.18
CA SER A 32 1.94 -0.32 12.75
C SER A 32 1.02 0.25 11.65
N HIS A 33 0.25 -0.64 11.02
CA HIS A 33 -0.65 -0.29 9.93
C HIS A 33 -2.01 0.28 10.41
N SER A 34 -2.45 -0.02 11.64
CA SER A 34 -3.78 0.36 12.15
C SER A 34 -3.67 1.47 13.20
N LYS A 35 -3.58 2.71 12.74
CA LYS A 35 -3.33 3.87 13.61
C LYS A 35 -4.50 4.13 14.54
N LYS A 36 -5.74 3.98 14.06
CA LYS A 36 -6.93 4.21 14.88
C LYS A 36 -7.01 3.23 16.05
N ARG A 37 -6.66 1.97 15.83
CA ARG A 37 -6.66 0.95 16.88
C ARG A 37 -5.60 1.26 17.94
N ILE A 38 -4.39 1.60 17.52
CA ILE A 38 -3.30 1.92 18.45
C ILE A 38 -3.61 3.20 19.22
N GLU A 39 -4.15 4.23 18.58
CA GLU A 39 -4.59 5.44 19.26
C GLU A 39 -5.63 5.12 20.34
N THR A 40 -6.63 4.30 20.03
CA THR A 40 -7.64 3.90 21.03
C THR A 40 -6.97 3.29 22.27
N TRP A 41 -6.02 2.39 22.08
CA TRP A 41 -5.28 1.78 23.19
C TRP A 41 -4.37 2.77 23.91
N ALA A 42 -3.71 3.68 23.19
CA ALA A 42 -2.91 4.75 23.78
C ALA A 42 -3.81 5.63 24.68
N THR A 43 -5.01 5.97 24.21
CA THR A 43 -5.99 6.77 24.95
C THR A 43 -6.45 6.09 26.23
N GLU A 44 -6.78 4.80 26.15
CA GLU A 44 -7.29 3.99 27.26
C GLU A 44 -6.21 3.65 28.31
N ILE A 45 -4.97 3.40 27.89
CA ILE A 45 -3.95 2.76 28.74
C ILE A 45 -2.90 3.76 29.24
N LEU A 46 -2.47 4.69 28.39
CA LEU A 46 -1.32 5.54 28.70
C LEU A 46 -1.74 6.75 29.58
N PRO A 47 -1.02 7.02 30.69
CA PRO A 47 -1.29 8.15 31.57
C PRO A 47 -0.95 9.49 30.91
N ALA A 48 -1.37 10.60 31.52
CA ALA A 48 -1.26 11.95 30.95
C ALA A 48 0.19 12.43 30.71
N ASN A 49 1.21 11.78 31.30
CA ASN A 49 2.61 12.08 31.01
C ASN A 49 3.10 11.50 29.67
N PHE A 50 2.28 10.72 28.96
CA PHE A 50 2.61 10.25 27.62
C PHE A 50 1.99 11.14 26.55
N CYS A 51 2.81 11.49 25.57
CA CYS A 51 2.38 12.13 24.33
C CYS A 51 2.46 11.09 23.21
N TYR A 52 1.32 10.55 22.78
CA TYR A 52 1.28 9.59 21.70
C TYR A 52 1.16 10.31 20.36
N ILE A 53 2.11 10.04 19.46
CA ILE A 53 2.14 10.57 18.11
C ILE A 53 1.79 9.43 17.15
N ALA A 54 0.55 9.44 16.64
CA ALA A 54 0.16 8.54 15.56
C ALA A 54 0.93 8.95 14.30
N ALA A 55 1.85 8.10 13.86
CA ALA A 55 2.66 8.37 12.69
C ALA A 55 3.12 7.06 12.03
N ARG A 56 3.50 7.11 10.75
CA ARG A 56 4.03 5.95 10.03
C ARG A 56 4.90 6.36 8.84
N PRO A 57 6.14 5.87 8.72
CA PRO A 57 6.95 6.09 7.52
C PRO A 57 6.43 5.23 6.36
N LEU A 58 6.31 5.81 5.16
CA LEU A 58 5.95 5.07 3.94
C LEU A 58 7.21 4.54 3.25
N ILE A 59 7.80 3.51 3.86
CA ILE A 59 9.02 2.85 3.39
C ILE A 59 8.82 2.30 1.97
N LYS A 60 9.76 2.61 1.06
CA LYS A 60 9.66 2.26 -0.37
C LYS A 60 10.36 0.97 -0.76
N LYS A 61 11.22 0.43 0.11
CA LYS A 61 12.00 -0.77 -0.15
C LYS A 61 11.88 -1.69 1.04
N GLU A 62 11.66 -2.96 0.75
CA GLU A 62 11.68 -3.99 1.78
C GLU A 62 13.05 -4.06 2.45
N ILE A 63 13.04 -4.38 3.74
CA ILE A 63 14.23 -4.55 4.58
C ILE A 63 14.18 -6.00 5.06
N PRO A 64 14.84 -6.94 4.35
CA PRO A 64 14.68 -8.36 4.63
C PRO A 64 15.17 -8.74 6.03
N GLU A 65 16.26 -8.13 6.47
CA GLU A 65 16.86 -8.38 7.77
C GLU A 65 17.37 -7.09 8.42
N LEU A 66 17.51 -7.10 9.74
CA LEU A 66 18.02 -5.96 10.50
C LEU A 66 19.42 -5.51 10.04
N VAL A 67 20.26 -6.45 9.59
CA VAL A 67 21.60 -6.15 9.03
C VAL A 67 21.54 -5.33 7.74
N ASN A 68 20.40 -5.35 7.05
CA ASN A 68 20.16 -4.53 5.85
C ASN A 68 19.59 -3.14 6.18
N SER A 69 19.43 -2.79 7.46
CA SER A 69 19.00 -1.45 7.87
C SER A 69 20.00 -0.39 7.42
N ASN A 70 19.48 0.71 6.87
CA ASN A 70 20.27 1.80 6.30
C ASN A 70 19.57 3.13 6.62
N PRO A 71 20.27 4.12 7.21
CA PRO A 71 19.67 5.43 7.51
C PRO A 71 19.08 6.14 6.28
N ASP A 72 19.57 5.85 5.08
CA ASP A 72 19.06 6.42 3.83
C ASP A 72 17.64 5.97 3.47
N MET A 73 17.09 4.95 4.14
CA MET A 73 15.73 4.46 3.88
C MET A 73 14.62 5.49 4.16
N PHE A 74 14.92 6.46 5.02
CA PHE A 74 14.01 7.55 5.40
C PHE A 74 14.13 8.77 4.47
N LYS A 75 15.20 8.87 3.67
CA LYS A 75 15.44 10.05 2.84
C LYS A 75 14.40 10.17 1.72
N GLY A 76 13.71 11.30 1.70
CA GLY A 76 12.76 11.69 0.67
C GLY A 76 11.41 10.96 0.71
N ILE A 77 11.20 10.03 1.66
CA ILE A 77 9.91 9.33 1.80
C ILE A 77 8.88 10.24 2.48
N ARG A 78 7.60 9.99 2.21
CA ARG A 78 6.52 10.58 3.01
C ARG A 78 6.45 9.86 4.36
N TYR A 79 6.26 10.62 5.42
CA TYR A 79 6.02 10.10 6.76
C TYR A 79 4.68 10.65 7.23
N CYS A 80 3.71 9.76 7.32
CA CYS A 80 2.34 10.07 7.72
C CYS A 80 2.33 10.54 9.18
N ILE A 81 1.65 11.64 9.47
CA ILE A 81 1.40 12.15 10.81
C ILE A 81 -0.10 12.40 10.94
N MET A 82 -0.70 11.89 12.01
CA MET A 82 -2.11 12.09 12.32
C MET A 82 -2.21 12.81 13.65
N GLU A 83 -3.12 13.79 13.73
CA GLU A 83 -3.45 14.40 15.00
C GLU A 83 -4.11 13.37 15.91
N SER A 84 -3.74 13.37 17.18
CA SER A 84 -4.26 12.44 18.18
C SER A 84 -4.75 13.16 19.42
N GLU A 85 -5.81 12.65 20.06
CA GLU A 85 -6.26 13.17 21.36
C GLU A 85 -5.18 13.07 22.45
N LYS A 86 -4.23 12.14 22.29
CA LYS A 86 -3.09 11.95 23.19
C LYS A 86 -1.83 12.69 22.74
N SER A 87 -1.89 13.44 21.65
CA SER A 87 -0.79 14.28 21.20
C SER A 87 -0.92 15.69 21.79
N ASP A 88 0.21 16.25 22.21
CA ASP A 88 0.30 17.67 22.55
C ASP A 88 1.04 18.43 21.44
N LYS A 89 0.80 19.74 21.37
CA LYS A 89 1.33 20.60 20.31
C LYS A 89 2.86 20.59 20.27
N ASP A 90 3.51 20.65 21.42
CA ASP A 90 4.97 20.67 21.52
C ASP A 90 5.56 19.34 21.03
N GLY A 91 4.87 18.23 21.32
CA GLY A 91 5.21 16.90 20.86
C GLY A 91 5.09 16.74 19.34
N ILE A 92 4.01 17.22 18.73
CA ILE A 92 3.85 17.23 17.27
C ILE A 92 4.96 18.07 16.63
N GLU A 93 5.19 19.29 17.10
CA GLU A 93 6.23 20.19 16.55
C GLU A 93 7.63 19.59 16.66
N TRP A 94 7.94 18.94 17.79
CA TRP A 94 9.20 18.23 17.96
C TRP A 94 9.31 17.04 17.01
N PHE A 95 8.24 16.26 16.85
CA PHE A 95 8.23 15.08 15.98
C PHE A 95 8.41 15.43 14.51
N ILE A 96 7.79 16.52 14.04
CA ILE A 96 7.98 17.05 12.68
C ILE A 96 9.46 17.36 12.45
N LYS A 97 10.10 18.12 13.35
CA LYS A 97 11.53 18.44 13.24
C LYS A 97 12.39 17.18 13.28
N PHE A 98 12.03 16.19 14.10
CA PHE A 98 12.73 14.92 14.19
C PHE A 98 12.70 14.17 12.85
N ILE A 99 11.54 14.01 12.22
CA ILE A 99 11.45 13.28 10.95
C ILE A 99 12.04 14.07 9.77
N GLU A 100 11.99 15.40 9.79
CA GLU A 100 12.69 16.25 8.81
C GLU A 100 14.21 16.09 8.90
N LEU A 101 14.76 15.97 10.12
CA LEU A 101 16.19 15.67 10.32
C LEU A 101 16.58 14.29 9.80
N LEU A 102 15.65 13.32 9.77
CA LEU A 102 15.85 12.02 9.10
C LEU A 102 15.79 12.13 7.57
N GLY A 103 15.39 13.28 7.03
CA GLY A 103 15.22 13.51 5.60
C GLY A 103 13.84 13.11 5.07
N CYS A 104 12.88 12.82 5.95
CA CYS A 104 11.49 12.53 5.57
C CYS A 104 10.75 13.80 5.16
N LYS A 105 9.62 13.61 4.47
CA LYS A 105 8.64 14.66 4.18
C LYS A 105 7.39 14.42 5.05
N PRO A 106 7.10 15.29 6.03
CA PRO A 106 5.86 15.22 6.80
C PRO A 106 4.64 15.18 5.86
N TYR A 107 3.69 14.30 6.15
CA TYR A 107 2.44 14.18 5.39
C TYR A 107 1.27 14.03 6.36
N PHE A 108 0.45 15.08 6.47
CA PHE A 108 -0.69 15.11 7.39
C PHE A 108 -1.94 14.57 6.74
N LEU A 109 -2.66 13.74 7.48
CA LEU A 109 -3.94 13.16 7.09
C LEU A 109 -4.75 12.76 8.32
N ASP A 110 -6.07 12.62 8.16
CA ASP A 110 -6.91 12.09 9.22
C ASP A 110 -6.60 10.60 9.49
N ILE A 111 -6.79 10.18 10.75
CA ILE A 111 -6.48 8.80 11.16
C ILE A 111 -7.37 7.75 10.49
N HIS A 112 -8.61 8.11 10.17
CA HIS A 112 -9.51 7.25 9.42
C HIS A 112 -9.15 7.19 7.94
N GLU A 113 -8.69 8.31 7.35
CA GLU A 113 -8.17 8.33 5.98
C GLU A 113 -6.94 7.43 5.84
N HIS A 114 -5.98 7.55 6.78
CA HIS A 114 -4.80 6.70 6.84
C HIS A 114 -5.15 5.21 6.82
N ASP A 115 -6.00 4.78 7.76
CA ASP A 115 -6.36 3.36 7.90
C ASP A 115 -7.17 2.87 6.68
N SER A 116 -8.00 3.73 6.08
CA SER A 116 -8.75 3.43 4.85
C SER A 116 -7.83 3.18 3.65
N TYR A 117 -6.81 4.02 3.45
CA TYR A 117 -5.83 3.86 2.38
C TYR A 117 -4.93 2.64 2.61
N THR A 118 -4.46 2.48 3.85
CA THR A 118 -3.59 1.36 4.24
C THR A 118 -4.29 0.02 4.05
N ALA A 119 -5.59 -0.06 4.31
CA ALA A 119 -6.39 -1.27 4.08
C ALA A 119 -6.33 -1.73 2.62
N GLY A 120 -6.47 -0.81 1.66
CA GLY A 120 -6.44 -1.12 0.23
C GLY A 120 -5.04 -1.34 -0.33
N ILE A 121 -4.07 -0.52 0.09
CA ILE A 121 -2.72 -0.50 -0.50
C ILE A 121 -1.79 -1.54 0.13
N ASP A 122 -1.92 -1.85 1.42
CA ASP A 122 -0.95 -2.69 2.15
C ASP A 122 -1.55 -3.99 2.72
N ILE A 123 -2.75 -3.91 3.32
CA ILE A 123 -3.36 -5.04 4.05
C ILE A 123 -4.08 -6.00 3.09
N LEU A 124 -4.73 -5.47 2.04
CA LEU A 124 -5.40 -6.29 1.02
C LEU A 124 -4.43 -7.21 0.26
N LEU A 125 -3.22 -6.74 -0.03
CA LEU A 125 -2.29 -7.44 -0.92
C LEU A 125 -1.87 -8.86 -0.47
N PRO A 126 -1.47 -9.10 0.79
CA PRO A 126 -1.19 -10.46 1.27
C PRO A 126 -2.45 -11.35 1.28
N ILE A 127 -3.64 -10.77 1.48
CA ILE A 127 -4.91 -11.53 1.39
C ILE A 127 -5.13 -12.02 -0.03
N ILE A 128 -5.00 -11.15 -1.04
CA ILE A 128 -5.14 -11.54 -2.45
C ILE A 128 -4.10 -12.60 -2.84
N SER A 129 -2.84 -12.42 -2.42
CA SER A 129 -1.76 -13.39 -2.66
C SER A 129 -2.11 -14.75 -2.06
N SER A 130 -2.60 -14.77 -0.82
CA SER A 130 -3.04 -15.99 -0.13
C SER A 130 -4.25 -16.64 -0.81
N THR A 131 -5.21 -15.84 -1.31
CA THR A 131 -6.37 -16.34 -2.05
C THR A 131 -5.96 -17.06 -3.33
N ILE A 132 -4.98 -16.54 -4.07
CA ILE A 132 -4.44 -17.20 -5.28
C ILE A 132 -3.90 -18.59 -4.92
N ILE A 133 -3.00 -18.68 -3.94
CA ILE A 133 -2.43 -19.97 -3.50
C ILE A 133 -3.53 -20.91 -3.01
N ASN A 134 -4.42 -20.44 -2.13
CA ASN A 134 -5.50 -21.24 -1.55
C ASN A 134 -6.49 -21.75 -2.60
N SER A 135 -6.72 -21.00 -3.68
CA SER A 135 -7.61 -21.42 -4.77
C SER A 135 -6.99 -22.54 -5.61
N LEU A 136 -5.70 -22.44 -5.95
CA LEU A 136 -5.01 -23.39 -6.81
C LEU A 136 -4.63 -24.68 -6.07
N SER A 137 -4.17 -24.56 -4.83
CA SER A 137 -3.73 -25.69 -4.00
C SER A 137 -4.85 -26.63 -3.57
N LYS A 138 -6.11 -26.19 -3.64
CA LYS A 138 -7.30 -27.02 -3.38
C LYS A 138 -7.71 -27.88 -4.58
N SER A 139 -7.09 -27.69 -5.76
CA SER A 139 -7.34 -28.52 -6.93
C SER A 139 -6.73 -29.91 -6.77
N ASP A 140 -7.45 -30.96 -7.17
CA ASP A 140 -6.90 -32.33 -7.25
C ASP A 140 -5.68 -32.41 -8.18
N SER A 141 -5.57 -31.47 -9.14
CA SER A 141 -4.45 -31.39 -10.09
C SER A 141 -3.23 -30.64 -9.53
N TRP A 142 -3.28 -30.11 -8.31
CA TRP A 142 -2.19 -29.33 -7.72
C TRP A 142 -0.81 -30.00 -7.76
N PRO A 143 -0.65 -31.32 -7.52
CA PRO A 143 0.66 -31.98 -7.57
C PRO A 143 1.38 -31.83 -8.92
N GLU A 144 0.62 -31.72 -10.02
CA GLU A 144 1.15 -31.48 -11.36
C GLU A 144 1.24 -29.98 -11.66
N MET A 145 0.21 -29.20 -11.32
CA MET A 145 0.19 -27.74 -11.55
C MET A 145 1.39 -27.04 -10.89
N ARG A 146 1.78 -27.44 -9.68
CA ARG A 146 2.91 -26.83 -8.96
C ARG A 146 4.25 -26.98 -9.69
N LYS A 147 4.38 -27.93 -10.63
CA LYS A 147 5.58 -28.09 -11.47
C LYS A 147 5.73 -27.00 -12.52
N PHE A 148 4.66 -26.24 -12.79
CA PHE A 148 4.64 -25.09 -13.70
C PHE A 148 4.87 -23.75 -12.97
N VAL A 149 5.18 -23.78 -11.66
CA VAL A 149 5.54 -22.56 -10.94
C VAL A 149 6.78 -21.94 -11.57
N THR A 150 6.69 -20.64 -11.84
CA THR A 150 7.77 -19.82 -12.39
C THR A 150 7.91 -18.56 -11.57
N HIS A 151 8.93 -17.77 -11.87
CA HIS A 151 9.16 -16.45 -11.29
C HIS A 151 7.90 -15.54 -11.28
N GLU A 152 7.05 -15.60 -12.31
CA GLU A 152 5.83 -14.76 -12.35
C GLU A 152 4.83 -15.17 -11.26
N PHE A 153 4.67 -16.48 -11.05
CA PHE A 153 3.83 -17.00 -9.97
C PHE A 153 4.39 -16.58 -8.61
N GLU A 154 5.68 -16.81 -8.38
CA GLU A 154 6.36 -16.43 -7.14
C GLU A 154 6.16 -14.95 -6.85
N LYS A 155 6.45 -14.07 -7.81
CA LYS A 155 6.29 -12.62 -7.67
C LYS A 155 4.86 -12.20 -7.35
N GLN A 156 3.87 -12.80 -8.01
CA GLN A 156 2.46 -12.46 -7.77
C GLN A 156 1.95 -12.95 -6.41
N THR A 157 2.56 -14.01 -5.87
CA THR A 157 2.14 -14.63 -4.61
C THR A 157 3.10 -14.37 -3.44
N ASP A 158 4.16 -13.60 -3.65
CA ASP A 158 5.26 -13.43 -2.69
C ASP A 158 4.79 -12.90 -1.32
N LEU A 159 3.77 -12.03 -1.33
CA LEU A 159 3.21 -11.48 -0.09
C LEU A 159 2.46 -12.51 0.76
N ALA A 160 2.17 -13.71 0.25
CA ALA A 160 1.67 -14.82 1.05
C ALA A 160 2.74 -15.42 1.97
N ASN A 161 4.02 -15.05 1.81
CA ASN A 161 5.11 -15.40 2.73
C ASN A 161 5.08 -14.59 4.02
N ARG A 162 4.26 -13.54 4.12
CA ARG A 162 4.07 -12.77 5.36
C ARG A 162 3.53 -13.66 6.48
N ASP A 163 3.90 -13.34 7.72
CA ASP A 163 3.40 -14.06 8.87
C ASP A 163 1.85 -14.06 8.91
N PRO A 164 1.21 -15.23 9.03
CA PRO A 164 -0.25 -15.32 8.98
C PRO A 164 -0.93 -14.72 10.20
N ILE A 165 -0.29 -14.72 11.36
CA ILE A 165 -0.81 -14.10 12.60
C ILE A 165 -0.80 -12.58 12.42
N ASP A 166 0.29 -12.00 11.92
CA ASP A 166 0.34 -10.57 11.61
C ASP A 166 -0.67 -10.19 10.53
N THR A 167 -0.83 -11.02 9.50
CA THR A 167 -1.81 -10.78 8.43
C THR A 167 -3.24 -10.79 8.98
N GLU A 168 -3.58 -11.76 9.82
CA GLU A 168 -4.88 -11.83 10.50
C GLU A 168 -5.13 -10.58 11.37
N ILE A 169 -4.16 -10.20 12.18
CA ILE A 169 -4.33 -9.07 13.12
C ILE A 169 -4.46 -7.74 12.39
N ASN A 170 -3.64 -7.49 11.35
CA ASN A 170 -3.80 -6.31 10.50
C ASN A 170 -5.19 -6.29 9.85
N SER A 171 -5.69 -7.46 9.42
CA SER A 171 -7.01 -7.59 8.82
C SER A 171 -8.15 -7.31 9.79
N ILE A 172 -8.09 -7.85 11.02
CA ILE A 172 -9.13 -7.65 12.04
C ILE A 172 -9.16 -6.19 12.50
N THR A 173 -7.98 -5.59 12.72
CA THR A 173 -7.87 -4.21 13.20
C THR A 173 -8.34 -3.18 12.18
N SER A 174 -8.25 -3.49 10.89
CA SER A 174 -8.72 -2.66 9.78
C SER A 174 -9.92 -3.28 9.02
N SER A 175 -10.74 -4.08 9.71
CA SER A 175 -11.75 -4.94 9.08
C SER A 175 -12.76 -4.18 8.21
N GLN A 176 -13.30 -3.05 8.68
CA GLN A 176 -14.29 -2.29 7.92
C GLN A 176 -13.76 -1.76 6.57
N PRO A 177 -12.66 -0.99 6.51
CA PRO A 177 -12.12 -0.56 5.23
C PRO A 177 -11.57 -1.73 4.39
N LEU A 178 -11.03 -2.78 5.02
CA LEU A 178 -10.55 -3.97 4.29
C LEU A 178 -11.69 -4.71 3.58
N ILE A 179 -12.85 -4.89 4.24
CA ILE A 179 -14.03 -5.53 3.64
C ILE A 179 -14.48 -4.73 2.41
N HIS A 180 -14.52 -3.40 2.51
CA HIS A 180 -14.86 -2.55 1.36
C HIS A 180 -13.94 -2.82 0.15
N TRP A 181 -12.62 -2.84 0.36
CA TRP A 181 -11.66 -3.07 -0.72
C TRP A 181 -11.66 -4.51 -1.24
N LEU A 182 -11.95 -5.50 -0.37
CA LEU A 182 -12.21 -6.88 -0.81
C LEU A 182 -13.42 -6.94 -1.74
N ASP A 183 -14.53 -6.28 -1.40
CA ASP A 183 -15.73 -6.25 -2.23
C ASP A 183 -15.48 -5.56 -3.59
N GLN A 184 -14.72 -4.45 -3.60
CA GLN A 184 -14.32 -3.80 -4.86
C GLN A 184 -13.45 -4.72 -5.72
N THR A 185 -12.52 -5.44 -5.09
CA THR A 185 -11.64 -6.38 -5.80
C THR A 185 -12.43 -7.57 -6.36
N ILE A 186 -13.36 -8.13 -5.58
CA ILE A 186 -14.26 -9.20 -6.02
C ILE A 186 -15.09 -8.73 -7.21
N LYS A 187 -15.67 -7.54 -7.14
CA LYS A 187 -16.45 -6.96 -8.25
C LYS A 187 -15.60 -6.84 -9.52
N SER A 188 -14.38 -6.31 -9.42
CA SER A 188 -13.46 -6.20 -10.57
C SER A 188 -13.09 -7.58 -11.15
N LEU A 189 -12.83 -8.58 -10.31
CA LEU A 189 -12.59 -9.95 -10.76
C LEU A 189 -13.80 -10.56 -11.49
N TYR A 190 -15.02 -10.27 -11.04
CA TYR A 190 -16.24 -10.70 -11.73
C TYR A 190 -16.44 -9.99 -13.07
N GLU A 191 -16.13 -8.71 -13.16
CA GLU A 191 -16.15 -7.96 -14.43
C GLU A 191 -15.20 -8.60 -15.45
N ILE A 192 -13.94 -8.83 -15.06
CA ILE A 192 -12.93 -9.51 -15.90
C ILE A 192 -13.41 -10.91 -16.31
N ARG A 193 -13.92 -11.70 -15.35
CA ARG A 193 -14.45 -13.05 -15.63
C ARG A 193 -15.57 -13.02 -16.67
N ASN A 194 -16.52 -12.09 -16.53
CA ASN A 194 -17.66 -12.00 -17.43
C ASN A 194 -17.26 -11.52 -18.82
N SER A 195 -16.30 -10.59 -18.94
CA SER A 195 -15.75 -10.18 -20.23
C SER A 195 -15.06 -11.32 -20.96
N ILE A 196 -14.34 -12.20 -20.24
CA ILE A 196 -13.75 -13.43 -20.80
C ILE A 196 -14.83 -14.40 -21.28
N ASP A 197 -15.83 -14.67 -20.45
CA ASP A 197 -16.94 -15.61 -20.74
C ASP A 197 -17.75 -15.18 -21.97
N GLN A 198 -17.94 -13.87 -22.14
CA GLN A 198 -18.68 -13.27 -23.24
C GLN A 198 -17.83 -12.99 -24.49
N ASN A 199 -16.50 -13.19 -24.40
CA ASN A 199 -15.53 -12.82 -25.45
C ASN A 199 -15.72 -11.36 -25.92
N SER A 200 -15.92 -10.44 -24.97
CA SER A 200 -16.17 -9.03 -25.26
C SER A 200 -14.86 -8.22 -25.35
N ASP A 201 -14.88 -7.15 -26.14
CA ASP A 201 -13.76 -6.20 -26.23
C ASP A 201 -13.51 -5.43 -24.91
N ASP A 202 -14.42 -5.56 -23.94
CA ASP A 202 -14.32 -4.89 -22.63
C ASP A 202 -13.10 -5.36 -21.83
N LEU A 203 -12.65 -6.61 -22.03
CA LEU A 203 -11.46 -7.13 -21.37
C LEU A 203 -10.22 -6.28 -21.72
N LEU A 204 -10.08 -5.90 -22.99
CA LEU A 204 -8.95 -5.07 -23.42
C LEU A 204 -8.98 -3.70 -22.73
N ASN A 205 -10.16 -3.09 -22.65
CA ASN A 205 -10.32 -1.79 -21.99
C ASN A 205 -9.96 -1.85 -20.51
N LEU A 206 -10.46 -2.85 -19.77
CA LEU A 206 -10.14 -3.05 -18.36
C LEU A 206 -8.62 -3.21 -18.12
N LEU A 207 -7.93 -3.92 -19.03
CA LEU A 207 -6.48 -4.11 -18.95
C LEU A 207 -5.70 -2.84 -19.30
N ILE A 208 -6.18 -2.04 -20.26
CA ILE A 208 -5.60 -0.73 -20.62
C ILE A 208 -5.73 0.22 -19.43
N ASP A 209 -6.91 0.32 -18.82
CA ASP A 209 -7.16 1.21 -17.68
C ASP A 209 -6.18 0.91 -16.53
N ALA A 210 -6.04 -0.37 -16.16
CA ALA A 210 -5.09 -0.79 -15.13
C ALA A 210 -3.62 -0.49 -15.52
N TRP A 211 -3.27 -0.68 -16.80
CA TRP A 211 -1.93 -0.42 -17.31
C TRP A 211 -1.58 1.07 -17.30
N GLU A 212 -2.52 1.95 -17.66
CA GLU A 212 -2.35 3.40 -17.64
C GLU A 212 -2.20 3.95 -16.23
N VAL A 213 -3.09 3.57 -15.30
CA VAL A 213 -3.03 3.99 -13.89
C VAL A 213 -1.69 3.59 -13.28
N LYS A 214 -1.25 2.35 -13.50
CA LYS A 214 0.07 1.89 -13.06
C LYS A 214 1.19 2.73 -13.67
N GLY A 215 1.14 2.99 -14.97
CA GLY A 215 2.13 3.82 -15.66
C GLY A 215 2.27 5.20 -15.04
N LYS A 216 1.15 5.88 -14.74
CA LYS A 216 1.12 7.21 -14.12
C LYS A 216 1.73 7.22 -12.72
N ILE A 217 1.33 6.27 -11.87
CA ILE A 217 1.83 6.14 -10.49
C ILE A 217 3.35 5.99 -10.47
N PHE A 218 3.89 5.07 -11.29
CA PHE A 218 5.34 4.81 -11.30
C PHE A 218 6.15 5.86 -12.10
N ALA A 219 5.49 6.70 -12.90
CA ALA A 219 6.09 7.89 -13.50
C ALA A 219 6.11 9.11 -12.55
N GLY A 220 5.46 9.02 -11.39
CA GLY A 220 5.34 10.12 -10.43
C GLY A 220 4.46 11.27 -10.93
N ILE A 221 3.44 10.97 -11.73
CA ILE A 221 2.45 11.93 -12.19
C ILE A 221 1.29 11.91 -11.17
N ASP A 222 1.28 12.86 -10.23
CA ASP A 222 0.17 13.06 -9.30
C ASP A 222 -0.91 13.92 -10.03
N GLU A 223 -2.12 13.37 -10.23
CA GLU A 223 -3.22 14.09 -10.91
C GLU A 223 -3.90 15.16 -10.02
N ASP A 224 -3.69 15.12 -8.70
CA ASP A 224 -4.44 15.92 -7.70
C ASP A 224 -3.69 17.14 -7.14
N ILE A 225 -2.73 17.73 -7.86
CA ILE A 225 -2.27 19.08 -7.53
C ILE A 225 -3.31 20.06 -8.09
N PRO A 226 -4.10 20.78 -7.26
CA PRO A 226 -4.91 21.88 -7.76
C PRO A 226 -3.96 22.82 -8.49
N GLN A 227 -4.24 23.11 -9.76
CA GLN A 227 -3.39 23.87 -10.69
C GLN A 227 -2.86 25.18 -10.08
N HIS A 228 -1.78 25.10 -9.32
CA HIS A 228 -0.74 26.09 -9.39
C HIS A 228 0.15 25.64 -10.54
N VAL A 229 0.28 26.53 -11.52
CA VAL A 229 0.99 26.32 -12.78
C VAL A 229 2.49 26.14 -12.49
N GLU A 230 2.88 24.96 -12.00
CA GLU A 230 4.23 24.47 -12.15
C GLU A 230 4.24 23.57 -13.39
N LEU A 231 5.06 23.96 -14.36
CA LEU A 231 5.27 23.16 -15.56
C LEU A 231 5.74 21.77 -15.12
N PRO A 232 5.18 20.69 -15.69
CA PRO A 232 5.62 19.34 -15.37
C PRO A 232 7.12 19.23 -15.59
N SER A 233 7.80 18.51 -14.69
CA SER A 233 9.24 18.27 -14.82
C SER A 233 9.54 17.58 -16.15
N SER A 234 10.73 17.83 -16.71
CA SER A 234 11.12 17.23 -17.99
C SER A 234 11.00 15.70 -17.99
N SER A 235 11.25 15.04 -16.86
CA SER A 235 11.04 13.60 -16.69
C SER A 235 9.58 13.17 -16.77
N GLN A 236 8.66 13.94 -16.17
CA GLN A 236 7.21 13.66 -16.24
C GLN A 236 6.67 13.89 -17.65
N SER A 237 7.07 14.97 -18.32
CA SER A 237 6.68 15.22 -19.72
C SER A 237 7.21 14.14 -20.67
N ILE A 238 8.46 13.70 -20.48
CA ILE A 238 9.04 12.61 -21.28
C ILE A 238 8.34 11.29 -20.99
N ALA A 239 8.05 10.97 -19.72
CA ALA A 239 7.32 9.75 -19.38
C ALA A 239 5.92 9.75 -20.03
N SER A 240 5.14 10.81 -19.86
CA SER A 240 3.81 10.94 -20.51
C SER A 240 3.90 10.85 -22.04
N ALA A 241 4.88 11.50 -22.66
CA ALA A 241 5.08 11.43 -24.10
C ALA A 241 5.50 10.02 -24.56
N MET A 242 6.36 9.33 -23.80
CA MET A 242 6.77 7.95 -24.10
C MET A 242 5.62 6.96 -23.89
N PHE A 243 4.81 7.12 -22.84
CA PHE A 243 3.62 6.28 -22.62
C PHE A 243 2.59 6.51 -23.73
N GLY A 244 2.28 7.77 -24.05
CA GLY A 244 1.41 8.12 -25.17
C GLY A 244 1.93 7.61 -26.51
N ALA A 245 3.25 7.70 -26.75
CA ALA A 245 3.88 7.17 -27.94
C ALA A 245 3.88 5.63 -28.00
N LYS A 246 4.01 4.93 -26.85
CA LYS A 246 3.97 3.46 -26.78
C LYS A 246 2.55 2.91 -26.94
N LEU A 247 1.55 3.63 -26.45
CA LEU A 247 0.13 3.40 -26.74
C LEU A 247 -0.13 3.61 -28.23
N ALA A 248 0.22 4.79 -28.74
CA ALA A 248 0.03 5.14 -30.14
C ALA A 248 0.75 4.15 -31.06
N SER A 249 2.00 3.76 -30.76
CA SER A 249 2.76 2.82 -31.58
C SER A 249 2.13 1.43 -31.60
N ARG A 250 1.58 0.95 -30.48
CA ARG A 250 0.85 -0.33 -30.44
C ARG A 250 -0.49 -0.25 -31.15
N MET A 251 -1.18 0.89 -31.07
CA MET A 251 -2.41 1.14 -31.83
C MET A 251 -2.14 1.29 -33.34
N THR A 252 -0.99 1.87 -33.73
CA THR A 252 -0.59 2.03 -35.14
C THR A 252 0.07 0.79 -35.73
N ASP A 253 0.77 -0.05 -34.96
CA ASP A 253 1.25 -1.39 -35.40
C ASP A 253 0.06 -2.33 -35.68
N HIS A 254 -1.08 -2.12 -35.01
CA HIS A 254 -2.36 -2.73 -35.35
C HIS A 254 -3.13 -1.97 -36.46
N GLY A 255 -2.53 -0.93 -37.04
CA GLY A 255 -3.20 0.06 -37.87
C GLY A 255 -2.44 0.42 -39.14
N ASP A 256 -1.87 -0.54 -39.87
CA ASP A 256 -1.51 -0.31 -41.27
C ASP A 256 -2.60 -0.84 -42.22
N LYS A 257 -3.40 0.13 -42.69
CA LYS A 257 -4.53 -0.04 -43.60
C LYS A 257 -4.01 -0.14 -45.02
N ASN A 258 -3.79 -1.36 -45.52
CA ASN A 258 -4.19 -1.77 -46.86
C ASN A 258 -4.05 -3.29 -47.01
N LEU A 259 -5.18 -3.97 -47.22
CA LEU A 259 -5.34 -5.41 -47.49
C LEU A 259 -5.35 -6.36 -46.28
N ARG A 260 -6.39 -6.32 -45.44
CA ARG A 260 -6.94 -7.50 -44.73
C ARG A 260 -8.36 -7.20 -44.21
N LYS A 261 -9.29 -8.15 -44.37
CA LYS A 261 -10.67 -8.05 -43.86
C LYS A 261 -10.62 -8.01 -42.33
N SER A 262 -11.30 -7.03 -41.74
CA SER A 262 -10.90 -6.35 -40.50
C SER A 262 -11.50 -6.89 -39.19
N TRP A 263 -11.76 -8.20 -39.05
CA TRP A 263 -12.46 -8.73 -37.86
C TRP A 263 -11.90 -10.05 -37.30
N GLU A 264 -10.61 -10.34 -37.50
CA GLU A 264 -9.97 -11.47 -36.83
C GLU A 264 -8.60 -11.08 -36.27
N TYR A 265 -8.46 -11.20 -34.95
CA TYR A 265 -7.15 -11.23 -34.28
C TYR A 265 -6.49 -12.58 -34.60
N PRO A 266 -5.17 -12.64 -34.89
CA PRO A 266 -4.49 -13.91 -35.09
C PRO A 266 -4.46 -14.68 -33.77
N ARG A 267 -4.97 -15.91 -33.78
CA ARG A 267 -4.76 -16.89 -32.70
C ARG A 267 -3.31 -17.33 -32.63
#